data_AF-A0A7K6HE39-F1
#
_entry.id   AF-A0A7K6HE39-F1
#
_cell.length_a   1.000
_cell.length_b   1.000
_cell.length_c   1.000
_cell.angle_alpha   90.00
_cell.angle_beta   90.00
_cell.angle_gamma   90.00
#
_symmetry.space_group_name_H-M   'P 1'
#
loop_
_entity.id
_entity.type
_entity.pdbx_description
1 polymer ?
#
loop_
_entity_poly.entity_id
_entity_poly.type
_entity_poly.pdbx_seq_one_letter_code
_entity_poly.pdbx_strand_id
1 'polypeptide(L)'
;RNSVGIPEFPPFPGVTVCQLCLGGAGAGVGNSLLLTRLEKDSEPVSVRIPTERSQAPLSWVFRELARIQREQLEANGCRERREWWERRSRLDRSMEALIRALDSQLLGCWRGLLLPRGAGNFPLEFREWRRLLRELRGCGWERP
;
A
#
# COMPACT_ATOMS: atom_id res chain seq x y z
N ARG A 1 17.86 28.99 -4.90
CA ARG A 1 16.56 28.33 -4.64
C ARG A 1 16.81 26.84 -4.70
N ASN A 2 16.74 26.15 -3.56
CA ASN A 2 17.19 24.78 -3.39
C ASN A 2 16.28 23.81 -4.16
N SER A 3 16.73 23.36 -5.33
CA SER A 3 16.18 22.17 -5.98
C SER A 3 16.65 20.96 -5.17
N VAL A 4 15.74 20.40 -4.35
CA VAL A 4 15.92 19.08 -3.76
C VAL A 4 16.04 18.11 -4.92
N GLY A 5 17.27 17.67 -5.20
CA GLY A 5 17.54 16.67 -6.22
C GLY A 5 16.81 15.39 -5.88
N ILE A 6 16.06 14.84 -6.84
CA ILE A 6 15.62 13.45 -6.77
C ILE A 6 16.89 12.61 -6.63
N PRO A 7 17.04 11.76 -5.60
CA PRO A 7 18.22 10.92 -5.48
C PRO A 7 18.38 10.10 -6.76
N GLU A 8 19.62 10.00 -7.26
CA GLU A 8 19.93 9.21 -8.45
C GLU A 8 19.29 7.83 -8.32
N PHE A 9 18.41 7.52 -9.27
CA PHE A 9 17.72 6.24 -9.31
C PHE A 9 18.75 5.12 -9.41
N PRO A 10 18.61 4.02 -8.64
CA PRO A 10 19.55 2.91 -8.72
C PRO A 10 19.67 2.44 -10.18
N PRO A 11 20.89 2.13 -10.66
CA PRO A 11 21.18 1.97 -12.09
C PRO A 11 20.53 0.72 -12.71
N PHE A 12 19.78 -0.08 -11.94
CA PHE A 12 19.20 -1.33 -12.39
C PHE A 12 17.92 -1.08 -13.21
N PRO A 13 17.90 -1.42 -14.51
CA PRO A 13 16.69 -1.37 -15.31
C PRO A 13 15.63 -2.32 -14.73
N GLY A 14 14.39 -1.84 -14.62
CA GLY A 14 13.26 -2.64 -14.11
C GLY A 14 12.95 -2.49 -12.62
N VAL A 15 13.61 -1.57 -11.90
CA VAL A 15 13.27 -1.25 -10.50
C VAL A 15 12.19 -0.16 -10.45
N THR A 16 11.10 -0.44 -9.75
CA THR A 16 10.07 0.54 -9.37
C THR A 16 10.25 0.91 -7.90
N VAL A 17 10.32 2.19 -7.57
CA VAL A 17 10.34 2.68 -6.18
C VAL A 17 8.94 3.21 -5.83
N CYS A 18 8.38 2.72 -4.73
CA CYS A 18 7.11 3.22 -4.20
C CYS A 18 7.36 3.91 -2.87
N GLN A 19 7.16 5.22 -2.82
CA GLN A 19 7.22 6.02 -1.60
C GLN A 19 5.82 6.17 -1.02
N LEU A 20 5.66 5.82 0.25
CA LEU A 20 4.42 5.94 1.02
C LEU A 20 4.64 7.01 2.09
N CYS A 21 3.86 8.09 2.08
CA CYS A 21 3.96 9.19 3.02
C CYS A 21 2.61 9.50 3.66
N LEU A 22 2.62 9.80 4.96
CA LEU A 22 1.44 10.28 5.65
C LEU A 22 1.27 11.78 5.38
N GLY A 23 0.15 12.16 4.76
CA GLY A 23 -0.23 13.53 4.51
C GLY A 23 -1.35 13.99 5.44
N GLY A 24 -1.20 15.15 6.08
CA GLY A 24 -2.24 15.73 6.93
C GLY A 24 -1.99 17.23 7.17
N ALA A 25 -3.08 17.99 7.29
CA ALA A 25 -3.03 19.39 7.71
C ALA A 25 -3.16 19.45 9.24
N GLY A 26 -2.07 19.27 9.98
CA GLY A 26 -2.06 19.41 11.45
C GLY A 26 -1.05 18.49 12.16
N ALA A 27 -0.84 18.73 13.46
CA ALA A 27 0.12 18.02 14.33
C ALA A 27 -0.31 16.59 14.73
N GLY A 28 -1.29 16.00 14.06
CA GLY A 28 -1.83 14.66 14.33
C GLY A 28 -1.41 13.61 13.29
N VAL A 29 -1.86 12.37 13.49
CA VAL A 29 -1.70 11.28 12.50
C VAL A 29 -2.29 11.75 11.17
N GLY A 30 -1.50 11.71 10.10
CA GLY A 30 -1.92 12.13 8.77
C GLY A 30 -3.18 11.38 8.33
N ASN A 31 -4.17 12.16 7.88
CA ASN A 31 -5.49 11.70 7.46
C ASN A 31 -5.57 11.28 5.98
N SER A 32 -4.42 11.28 5.31
CA SER A 32 -4.28 10.81 3.94
C SER A 32 -2.95 10.09 3.77
N LEU A 33 -2.90 9.14 2.85
CA LEU A 33 -1.70 8.46 2.41
C LEU A 33 -1.33 8.98 1.01
N LEU A 34 -0.16 9.58 0.87
CA LEU A 34 0.43 9.92 -0.42
C LEU A 34 1.27 8.74 -0.90
N LEU A 35 0.89 8.14 -2.02
CA LEU A 35 1.64 7.10 -2.70
C LEU A 35 2.29 7.71 -3.95
N THR A 36 3.61 7.72 -3.98
CA THR A 36 4.40 8.20 -5.13
C THR A 36 5.18 7.04 -5.71
N ARG A 37 4.87 6.69 -6.95
CA ARG A 37 5.60 5.71 -7.75
C ARG A 37 6.63 6.44 -8.60
N LEU A 38 7.85 5.92 -8.57
CA LEU A 38 8.99 6.46 -9.27
C LEU A 38 9.64 5.34 -10.07
N GLU A 39 9.86 5.58 -11.36
CA GLU A 39 10.48 4.64 -12.29
C GLU A 39 11.55 5.37 -13.10
N LYS A 40 12.60 4.65 -13.50
CA LYS A 40 13.64 5.19 -14.37
C LYS A 40 13.01 5.62 -15.71
N ASP A 41 13.40 6.79 -16.20
CA ASP A 41 12.98 7.35 -17.50
C ASP A 41 11.45 7.56 -17.64
N SER A 42 10.70 7.64 -16.54
CA SER A 42 9.25 7.90 -16.52
C SER A 42 8.91 9.04 -15.55
N GLU A 43 7.82 9.76 -15.82
CA GLU A 43 7.33 10.79 -14.89
C GLU A 43 6.81 10.17 -13.58
N PRO A 44 7.10 10.77 -12.41
CA PRO A 44 6.56 10.36 -11.13
C PRO A 44 5.02 10.33 -11.12
N VAL A 45 4.43 9.21 -10.69
CA VAL A 45 2.98 9.12 -10.49
C VAL A 45 2.68 9.26 -9.01
N SER A 46 1.99 10.32 -8.62
CA SER A 46 1.62 10.57 -7.22
C SER A 46 0.11 10.57 -7.04
N VAL A 47 -0.38 9.82 -6.05
CA VAL A 47 -1.79 9.75 -5.70
C VAL A 47 -1.98 10.00 -4.21
N ARG A 48 -2.92 10.87 -3.88
CA ARG A 48 -3.35 11.12 -2.50
C ARG A 48 -4.61 10.30 -2.19
N ILE A 49 -4.48 9.38 -1.24
CA ILE A 49 -5.55 8.50 -0.78
C ILE A 49 -6.10 9.08 0.53
N PRO A 50 -7.31 9.66 0.55
CA PRO A 50 -7.92 10.12 1.80
C PRO A 50 -8.33 8.91 2.65
N THR A 51 -7.89 8.85 3.91
CA THR A 51 -8.14 7.71 4.80
C THR A 51 -9.14 8.00 5.92
N GLU A 52 -9.57 9.25 6.09
CA GLU A 52 -10.54 9.67 7.13
C GLU A 52 -11.88 8.95 7.04
N ARG A 53 -12.35 8.69 5.81
CA ARG A 53 -13.65 8.08 5.52
C ARG A 53 -13.55 6.59 5.18
N SER A 54 -12.34 6.01 5.26
CA SER A 54 -12.16 4.57 5.07
C SER A 54 -12.71 3.82 6.29
N GLN A 55 -13.18 2.59 6.06
CA GLN A 55 -13.57 1.66 7.12
C GLN A 55 -12.38 1.29 8.04
N ALA A 56 -11.15 1.46 7.56
CA ALA A 56 -9.91 1.30 8.33
C ALA A 56 -9.07 2.59 8.27
N PRO A 57 -9.36 3.60 9.10
CA PRO A 57 -8.55 4.82 9.13
C PRO A 57 -7.13 4.51 9.61
N LEU A 58 -6.15 5.29 9.16
CA LEU A 58 -4.73 5.08 9.50
C LEU A 58 -4.47 5.06 11.00
N SER A 59 -5.21 5.85 11.77
CA SER A 59 -5.14 5.85 13.24
C SER A 59 -5.51 4.49 13.85
N TRP A 60 -6.53 3.82 13.29
CA TRP A 60 -6.91 2.47 13.70
C TRP A 60 -5.81 1.46 13.36
N VAL A 61 -5.27 1.53 12.13
CA VAL A 61 -4.18 0.65 11.67
C VAL A 61 -2.95 0.77 12.59
N PHE A 62 -2.51 1.99 12.90
CA PHE A 62 -1.35 2.20 13.76
C PHE A 62 -1.58 1.71 15.18
N ARG A 63 -2.79 1.93 15.72
CA ARG A 63 -3.16 1.41 17.05
C ARG A 63 -3.13 -0.11 17.08
N GLU A 64 -3.65 -0.75 16.03
CA GLU A 64 -3.70 -2.20 15.92
C GLU A 64 -2.31 -2.81 15.75
N LEU A 65 -1.46 -2.20 14.93
CA LEU A 65 -0.06 -2.59 14.80
C LEU A 65 0.69 -2.48 16.15
N ALA A 66 0.48 -1.39 16.88
CA ALA A 66 1.08 -1.20 18.21
C ALA A 66 0.57 -2.24 19.22
N ARG A 67 -0.71 -2.63 19.14
CA ARG A 67 -1.29 -3.72 19.94
C ARG A 67 -0.60 -5.05 19.64
N ILE A 68 -0.49 -5.41 18.37
CA ILE A 68 0.20 -6.63 17.92
C ILE A 68 1.65 -6.64 18.39
N GLN A 69 2.39 -5.52 18.25
CA GLN A 69 3.79 -5.43 18.69
C GLN A 69 3.95 -5.64 20.20
N ARG A 70 3.06 -5.09 21.02
CA ARG A 70 3.06 -5.33 22.47
C ARG A 70 2.79 -6.79 22.80
N GLU A 71 1.74 -7.37 22.21
CA GLU A 71 1.39 -8.78 22.41
C GLU A 71 2.50 -9.74 21.92
N GLN A 72 3.23 -9.39 20.86
CA GLN A 72 4.42 -10.13 20.41
C GLN A 72 5.52 -10.13 21.47
N LEU A 73 5.78 -8.97 22.07
CA LEU A 73 6.79 -8.83 23.13
C LEU A 73 6.44 -9.68 24.35
N GLU A 74 5.17 -9.69 24.76
CA GLU A 74 4.65 -10.51 25.86
C GLU A 74 4.73 -12.01 25.54
N ALA A 75 4.39 -12.41 24.31
CA ALA A 75 4.47 -13.81 23.87
C ALA A 75 5.92 -14.34 23.88
N ASN A 76 6.91 -13.49 23.59
CA ASN A 76 8.32 -13.88 23.65
C ASN A 76 8.81 -14.24 25.07
N GLY A 77 8.13 -13.73 26.11
CA GLY A 77 8.42 -14.08 27.50
C GLY A 77 7.79 -15.40 27.97
N CYS A 78 6.92 -16.01 27.16
CA CYS A 78 6.19 -17.22 27.54
C CYS A 78 7.12 -18.45 27.49
N ARG A 79 7.16 -19.21 28.59
CA ARG A 79 7.99 -20.43 28.72
C ARG A 79 7.20 -21.72 28.51
N GLU A 80 5.86 -21.66 28.61
CA GLU A 80 4.98 -22.80 28.38
C GLU A 80 4.73 -22.94 26.88
N ARG A 81 4.96 -24.15 26.35
CA ARG A 81 5.03 -24.40 24.90
C ARG A 81 3.67 -24.24 24.24
N ARG A 82 2.60 -24.77 24.86
CA ARG A 82 1.25 -24.73 24.30
C ARG A 82 0.73 -23.29 24.27
N GLU A 83 0.82 -22.60 25.39
CA GLU A 83 0.44 -21.19 25.52
C GLU A 83 1.25 -20.30 24.57
N TRP A 84 2.55 -20.56 24.41
CA TRP A 84 3.39 -19.84 23.44
C TRP A 84 2.87 -20.01 22.01
N TRP A 85 2.57 -21.24 21.59
CA TRP A 85 2.02 -21.51 20.26
C TRP A 85 0.64 -20.88 20.06
N GLU A 86 -0.26 -21.02 21.03
CA GLU A 86 -1.61 -20.43 20.96
C GLU A 86 -1.55 -18.90 20.82
N ARG A 87 -0.68 -18.24 21.61
CA ARG A 87 -0.44 -16.79 21.52
C ARG A 87 0.14 -16.39 20.16
N ARG A 88 1.15 -17.10 19.66
CA ARG A 88 1.79 -16.82 18.35
C ARG A 88 0.79 -17.00 17.20
N SER A 89 -0.05 -18.03 17.22
CA SER A 89 -1.10 -18.26 16.22
C SER A 89 -2.21 -17.20 16.26
N ARG A 90 -2.53 -16.65 17.44
CA ARG A 90 -3.46 -15.51 17.55
C ARG A 90 -2.86 -14.23 16.97
N LEU A 91 -1.57 -13.99 17.22
CA LEU A 91 -0.83 -12.85 16.68
C LEU A 91 -0.75 -12.91 15.16
N ASP A 92 -0.46 -14.08 14.60
CA ASP A 92 -0.40 -14.29 13.15
C ASP A 92 -1.74 -13.97 12.47
N ARG A 93 -2.85 -14.51 12.99
CA ARG A 93 -4.20 -14.19 12.51
C ARG A 93 -4.55 -12.71 12.62
N SER A 94 -4.10 -12.04 13.68
CA SER A 94 -4.34 -10.61 13.86
C SER A 94 -3.55 -9.78 12.84
N MET A 95 -2.30 -10.18 12.56
CA MET A 95 -1.48 -9.54 11.53
C MET A 95 -2.06 -9.77 10.13
N GLU A 96 -2.52 -10.99 9.83
CA GLU A 96 -3.19 -11.30 8.56
C GLU A 96 -4.43 -10.42 8.37
N ALA A 97 -5.28 -10.30 9.39
CA ALA A 97 -6.47 -9.45 9.34
C ALA A 97 -6.11 -7.96 9.10
N LEU A 98 -5.05 -7.47 9.76
CA LEU A 98 -4.56 -6.10 9.58
C LEU A 98 -4.05 -5.87 8.14
N ILE A 99 -3.26 -6.80 7.59
CA ILE A 99 -2.77 -6.72 6.21
C ILE A 99 -3.94 -6.74 5.22
N ARG A 100 -4.93 -7.63 5.41
CA ARG A 100 -6.13 -7.68 4.56
C ARG A 100 -6.92 -6.38 4.62
N ALA A 101 -7.05 -5.76 5.79
CA ALA A 101 -7.74 -4.48 5.94
C ALA A 101 -6.98 -3.34 5.22
N LEU A 102 -5.65 -3.29 5.37
CA LEU A 102 -4.80 -2.36 4.62
C LEU A 102 -4.97 -2.53 3.11
N ASP A 103 -4.99 -3.76 2.64
CA ASP A 103 -5.04 -4.06 1.22
C ASP A 103 -6.41 -3.73 0.61
N SER A 104 -7.49 -4.15 1.26
CA SER A 104 -8.85 -4.00 0.73
C SER A 104 -9.51 -2.66 1.04
N GLN A 105 -9.31 -2.12 2.24
CA GLN A 105 -10.05 -0.95 2.72
C GLN A 105 -9.25 0.35 2.60
N LEU A 106 -7.92 0.28 2.67
CA LEU A 106 -7.05 1.45 2.57
C LEU A 106 -6.52 1.65 1.15
N LEU A 107 -5.82 0.64 0.62
CA LEU A 107 -5.26 0.72 -0.73
C LEU A 107 -6.33 0.47 -1.79
N GLY A 108 -7.16 -0.57 -1.62
CA GLY A 108 -8.22 -0.92 -2.55
C GLY A 108 -7.71 -0.99 -3.99
N CYS A 109 -8.28 -0.17 -4.87
CA CYS A 109 -7.87 -0.09 -6.27
C CYS A 109 -6.45 0.46 -6.48
N TRP A 110 -5.89 1.20 -5.51
CA TRP A 110 -4.56 1.80 -5.59
C TRP A 110 -3.43 0.79 -5.37
N ARG A 111 -3.74 -0.44 -4.94
CA ARG A 111 -2.76 -1.53 -4.80
C ARG A 111 -1.95 -1.75 -6.09
N GLY A 112 -2.58 -1.57 -7.25
CA GLY A 112 -1.92 -1.70 -8.55
C GLY A 112 -0.72 -0.76 -8.75
N LEU A 113 -0.68 0.37 -8.05
CA LEU A 113 0.47 1.29 -8.11
C LEU A 113 1.72 0.72 -7.42
N LEU A 114 1.56 -0.19 -6.46
CA LEU A 114 2.68 -0.87 -5.78
C LEU A 114 3.27 -2.01 -6.61
N LEU A 115 2.55 -2.49 -7.63
CA LEU A 115 3.01 -3.61 -8.45
C LEU A 115 3.97 -3.12 -9.54
N PRO A 116 5.11 -3.81 -9.75
CA PRO A 116 6.03 -3.46 -10.82
C PRO A 116 5.35 -3.65 -12.18
N ARG A 117 5.56 -2.70 -13.09
CA ARG A 117 5.01 -2.70 -14.46
C ARG A 117 5.83 -3.69 -15.31
N GLY A 118 5.60 -4.97 -15.09
CA GLY A 118 6.11 -6.06 -15.93
C GLY A 118 5.03 -6.58 -16.86
N ALA A 119 5.43 -7.13 -18.01
CA ALA A 119 4.53 -7.71 -19.04
C ALA A 119 3.62 -8.87 -18.58
N GLY A 120 3.61 -9.22 -17.28
CA GLY A 120 2.75 -10.24 -16.68
C GLY A 120 2.02 -9.81 -15.40
N ASN A 121 2.10 -8.54 -14.98
CA ASN A 121 1.60 -8.08 -13.68
C ASN A 121 0.34 -7.19 -13.74
N PHE A 122 -0.36 -7.16 -14.88
CA PHE A 122 -1.71 -6.59 -14.89
C PHE A 122 -2.68 -7.61 -14.26
N PRO A 123 -3.39 -7.25 -13.18
CA PRO A 123 -4.43 -8.12 -12.62
C PRO A 123 -5.66 -8.22 -13.53
N LEU A 124 -5.77 -7.34 -14.53
CA LEU A 124 -6.71 -7.51 -15.63
C LEU A 124 -6.07 -8.42 -16.65
N GLU A 125 -6.72 -9.54 -16.97
CA GLU A 125 -6.30 -10.33 -18.12
C GLU A 125 -6.23 -9.39 -19.33
N PHE A 126 -5.20 -9.51 -20.17
CA PHE A 126 -5.00 -8.66 -21.34
C PHE A 126 -6.26 -8.55 -22.22
N ARG A 127 -7.14 -9.55 -22.17
CA ARG A 127 -8.47 -9.57 -22.79
C ARG A 127 -9.45 -8.57 -22.16
N GLU A 128 -9.52 -8.50 -20.84
CA GLU A 128 -10.38 -7.58 -20.09
C GLU A 128 -9.92 -6.13 -20.29
N TRP A 129 -8.61 -5.90 -20.27
CA TRP A 129 -8.03 -4.59 -20.58
C TRP A 129 -8.39 -4.12 -22.00
N ARG A 130 -8.26 -5.01 -23.00
CA ARG A 130 -8.67 -4.73 -24.39
C ARG A 130 -10.18 -4.47 -24.52
N ARG A 131 -11.00 -5.17 -23.74
CA ARG A 131 -12.46 -4.96 -23.72
C ARG A 131 -12.80 -3.59 -23.15
N LEU A 132 -12.24 -3.26 -21.99
CA LEU A 132 -12.42 -1.96 -21.34
C LEU A 132 -11.98 -0.80 -22.25
N LEU A 133 -10.80 -0.91 -22.87
CA LEU A 133 -10.31 0.08 -23.84
C LEU A 133 -11.26 0.28 -25.03
N ARG A 134 -11.90 -0.79 -25.51
CA ARG A 134 -12.85 -0.73 -26.62
C ARG A 134 -14.15 -0.03 -26.22
N GLU A 135 -14.67 -0.35 -25.03
CA GLU A 135 -15.86 0.28 -24.47
C GLU A 135 -15.60 1.77 -24.19
N LEU A 136 -14.45 2.12 -23.61
CA LEU A 136 -14.05 3.52 -23.38
C LEU A 136 -13.91 4.31 -24.69
N ARG A 137 -13.30 3.74 -25.73
CA ARG A 137 -13.26 4.36 -27.06
C ARG A 137 -14.64 4.55 -27.66
N GLY A 138 -15.55 3.60 -27.46
CA GLY A 138 -16.95 3.70 -27.86
C GLY A 138 -17.69 4.85 -27.18
N CYS A 139 -17.25 5.25 -25.98
CA CYS A 139 -17.74 6.40 -25.23
C CYS A 139 -17.00 7.71 -25.57
N GLY A 140 -16.15 7.75 -26.61
CA GLY A 140 -15.42 8.95 -27.02
C GLY A 140 -14.15 9.23 -26.22
N TRP A 141 -13.69 8.29 -25.39
CA TRP A 141 -12.41 8.39 -24.70
C TRP A 141 -11.26 8.01 -25.66
N GLU A 142 -10.72 9.00 -26.36
CA GLU A 142 -9.71 8.75 -27.40
C GLU A 142 -8.28 8.60 -26.88
N ARG A 143 -7.93 9.12 -25.70
CA ARG A 143 -6.60 8.95 -25.06
C ARG A 143 -6.67 9.08 -23.52
N PRO A 144 -5.79 8.40 -22.76
CA PRO A 144 -5.47 8.80 -21.40
C PRO A 144 -4.63 10.09 -21.37
#